data_AF-A0A2N5PWG7-F1
#
_entry.id   AF-A0A2N5PWG7-F1
#
_cell.length_a   1.000
_cell.length_b   1.000
_cell.length_c   1.000
_cell.angle_alpha   90.00
_cell.angle_beta   90.00
_cell.angle_gamma   90.00
#
_symmetry.space_group_name_H-M   'P 1'
#
loop_
_entity.id
_entity.type
_entity.pdbx_description
1 polymer ?
#
loop_
_entity_poly.entity_id
_entity_poly.type
_entity_poly.pdbx_seq_one_letter_code
_entity_poly.pdbx_strand_id
1 'polypeptide(L)'
;MCMALIQCPECGKEVSDKAIECPQCKTKLKEPEPVKKVCLECGEELQDDEQICPKCGCPVPTEKQMKVEAEKKNKKKVLKIGILTIAITLALICIFVVVRDNQKKKAEQLAEEQALQLSKDYAENLSSTVLVMISGAADAEKAGNLIRDVWSDTIYDEYNPETSKYVSGHSDFNDSLQALFDDSEFSGKLNDIKTNQETVKSLMKELTNPPEEHTEAYSELKNFYDAYLELTNLVTNPTGSLQTFTNNFNDADTAVVKYYEAMSIYIE
;
A
#
# COMPACT_ATOMS: atom_id res chain seq x y z
N MET A 1 -10.89 65.39 -20.06
CA MET A 1 -9.87 66.41 -19.72
C MET A 1 -8.53 65.69 -19.68
N CYS A 2 -7.62 66.00 -20.58
CA CYS A 2 -6.30 65.38 -20.67
C CYS A 2 -5.53 65.65 -19.38
N MET A 3 -5.01 64.61 -18.72
CA MET A 3 -4.11 64.77 -17.58
C MET A 3 -2.80 65.32 -18.13
N ALA A 4 -2.46 66.57 -17.78
CA ALA A 4 -1.17 67.14 -18.13
C ALA A 4 -0.11 66.49 -17.23
N LEU A 5 0.81 65.75 -17.83
CA LEU A 5 1.97 65.19 -17.14
C LEU A 5 3.14 66.15 -17.32
N ILE A 6 3.84 66.45 -16.23
CA ILE A 6 5.06 67.26 -16.23
C ILE A 6 6.26 66.35 -16.01
N GLN A 7 7.40 66.70 -16.60
CA GLN A 7 8.65 65.99 -16.38
C GLN A 7 9.30 66.50 -15.08
N CYS A 8 9.68 65.60 -14.19
CA CYS A 8 10.42 65.97 -12.99
C CYS A 8 11.81 66.53 -13.39
N PRO A 9 12.20 67.74 -12.96
CA PRO A 9 13.45 68.38 -13.39
C PRO A 9 14.71 67.65 -12.88
N GLU A 10 14.59 66.84 -11.83
CA GLU A 10 15.70 66.08 -11.25
C GLU A 10 15.83 64.66 -11.81
N CYS A 11 14.74 63.89 -11.85
CA CYS A 11 14.80 62.49 -12.27
C CYS A 11 14.28 62.21 -13.69
N GLY A 12 13.76 63.23 -14.39
CA GLY A 12 13.28 63.10 -15.77
C GLY A 12 12.09 62.15 -15.96
N LYS A 13 11.38 61.77 -14.90
CA LYS A 13 10.19 60.92 -14.99
C LYS A 13 8.92 61.77 -15.09
N GLU A 14 7.92 61.27 -15.80
CA GLU A 14 6.61 61.89 -15.91
C GLU A 14 5.87 61.79 -14.57
N VAL A 15 5.44 62.94 -14.05
CA VAL A 15 4.69 63.08 -12.81
C VAL A 15 3.44 63.89 -13.11
N SER A 16 2.34 63.59 -12.43
CA SER A 16 1.13 64.43 -12.52
C SER A 16 1.45 65.87 -12.14
N ASP A 17 0.92 66.81 -12.91
CA ASP A 17 0.92 68.24 -12.63
C ASP A 17 0.33 68.63 -11.26
N LYS A 18 -0.40 67.73 -10.59
CA LYS A 18 -0.95 67.94 -9.23
C LYS A 18 -0.06 67.42 -8.10
N ALA A 19 1.05 66.75 -8.41
CA ALA A 19 1.93 66.19 -7.38
C ALA A 19 2.74 67.31 -6.69
N ILE A 20 2.69 67.32 -5.35
CA ILE A 20 3.48 68.25 -4.51
C ILE A 20 4.95 67.79 -4.44
N GLU A 21 5.17 66.47 -4.45
CA GLU A 21 6.49 65.84 -4.46
C GLU A 21 6.56 64.75 -5.54
N CYS A 22 7.73 64.59 -6.15
CA CYS A 22 7.96 63.50 -7.10
C CYS A 22 7.93 62.15 -6.34
N PRO A 23 7.07 61.18 -6.71
CA PRO A 23 6.99 59.89 -6.02
C PRO A 23 8.24 59.02 -6.17
N GLN A 24 9.16 59.38 -7.09
CA GLN A 24 10.36 58.61 -7.38
C GLN A 24 11.61 59.18 -6.70
N CYS A 25 11.87 60.48 -6.85
CA CYS A 25 13.06 61.11 -6.25
C CYS A 25 12.76 61.99 -5.03
N LYS A 26 11.48 62.18 -4.68
CA LYS A 26 11.01 63.03 -3.57
C LYS A 26 11.37 64.51 -3.70
N THR A 27 11.83 64.97 -4.87
CA THR A 27 12.01 66.40 -5.14
C THR A 27 10.65 67.10 -5.09
N LYS A 28 10.56 68.20 -4.34
CA LYS A 28 9.36 69.04 -4.25
C LYS A 28 9.11 69.72 -5.59
N LEU A 29 7.94 69.44 -6.17
CA LEU A 29 7.54 69.95 -7.49
C LEU A 29 6.67 71.21 -7.36
N LYS A 30 5.95 71.37 -6.25
CA LYS A 30 5.14 72.55 -5.92
C LYS A 30 5.18 72.84 -4.43
N GLU A 31 5.02 74.10 -4.07
CA GLU A 31 4.78 74.49 -2.68
C GLU A 31 3.31 74.16 -2.31
N PRO A 32 3.04 73.55 -1.13
CA PRO A 32 1.68 73.25 -0.71
C PRO A 32 0.92 74.55 -0.44
N GLU A 33 -0.24 74.73 -1.08
CA GLU A 33 -1.14 75.84 -0.75
C GLU A 33 -1.62 75.71 0.70
N PRO A 34 -1.66 76.81 1.48
CA PRO A 34 -2.03 76.76 2.88
C PRO A 34 -3.49 76.29 3.04
N VAL A 35 -3.67 75.27 3.88
CA VAL A 35 -4.98 74.69 4.21
C VAL A 35 -5.75 75.70 5.05
N LYS A 36 -6.77 76.33 4.46
CA LYS A 36 -7.66 77.26 5.16
C LYS A 36 -8.34 76.56 6.34
N LYS A 37 -8.14 77.07 7.56
CA LYS A 37 -8.78 76.56 8.78
C LYS A 37 -10.22 77.08 8.86
N VAL A 38 -11.14 76.26 9.35
CA VAL A 38 -12.57 76.61 9.46
C VAL A 38 -13.05 76.32 10.88
N CYS A 39 -13.83 77.21 11.48
CA CYS A 39 -14.36 77.03 12.83
C CYS A 39 -15.39 75.88 12.88
N LEU A 40 -15.20 74.90 13.77
CA LEU A 40 -16.06 73.72 13.88
C LEU A 40 -17.46 74.00 14.44
N GLU A 41 -17.66 75.14 15.11
CA GLU A 41 -18.94 75.50 15.74
C GLU A 41 -19.79 76.45 14.88
N CYS A 42 -19.16 77.36 14.12
CA CYS A 42 -19.89 78.38 13.35
C CYS A 42 -19.57 78.43 11.86
N GLY A 43 -18.63 77.62 11.37
CA GLY A 43 -18.31 77.48 9.95
C GLY A 43 -17.60 78.67 9.30
N GLU A 44 -17.04 79.60 10.08
CA GLU A 44 -16.32 80.77 9.57
C GLU A 44 -14.89 80.40 9.15
N GLU A 45 -14.40 80.96 8.03
CA GLU A 45 -12.99 80.81 7.60
C GLU A 45 -12.07 81.57 8.56
N LEU A 46 -11.09 80.87 9.13
CA LEU A 46 -10.14 81.40 10.11
C LEU A 46 -8.78 81.63 9.46
N GLN A 47 -8.09 82.71 9.85
CA GLN A 47 -6.70 82.97 9.45
C GLN A 47 -5.73 82.14 10.32
N ASP A 48 -4.52 81.91 9.82
CA ASP A 48 -3.60 80.88 10.34
C ASP A 48 -3.12 81.10 11.78
N ASP A 49 -3.28 82.32 12.28
CA ASP A 49 -2.75 82.88 13.51
C ASP A 49 -3.82 83.24 14.57
N GLU A 50 -5.11 82.98 14.30
CA GLU A 50 -6.19 83.24 15.26
C GLU A 50 -6.38 82.08 16.27
N GLN A 51 -6.14 82.36 17.56
CA GLN A 51 -6.33 81.39 18.66
C GLN A 51 -7.78 81.33 19.17
N ILE A 52 -8.60 82.34 18.85
CA ILE A 52 -9.99 82.48 19.28
C ILE A 52 -10.80 82.92 18.06
N CYS A 53 -11.88 82.19 17.74
CA CYS A 53 -12.72 82.55 16.60
C CYS A 53 -13.39 83.92 16.84
N PRO A 54 -13.19 84.92 15.96
CA PRO A 54 -13.68 86.28 16.17
C PRO A 54 -15.21 86.40 16.15
N LYS A 55 -15.92 85.40 15.61
CA LYS A 55 -17.39 85.40 15.48
C LYS A 55 -18.11 84.74 16.66
N CYS A 56 -17.58 83.64 17.20
CA CYS A 56 -18.24 82.87 18.27
C CYS A 56 -17.47 82.85 19.59
N GLY A 57 -16.23 83.36 19.64
CA GLY A 57 -15.43 83.43 20.86
C GLY A 57 -14.87 82.09 21.35
N CYS A 58 -15.04 81.00 20.60
CA CYS A 58 -14.54 79.68 20.97
C CYS A 58 -13.02 79.56 20.71
N PRO A 59 -12.25 78.95 21.63
CA PRO A 59 -10.83 78.70 21.43
C PRO A 59 -10.62 77.64 20.34
N VAL A 60 -9.70 77.91 19.40
CA VAL A 60 -9.42 77.01 18.27
C VAL A 60 -8.55 75.84 18.78
N PRO A 61 -9.01 74.57 18.66
CA PRO A 61 -8.23 73.41 19.12
C PRO A 61 -6.93 73.27 18.33
N THR A 62 -5.80 73.09 19.01
CA THR A 62 -4.49 72.90 18.36
C THR A 62 -4.38 71.49 17.77
N GLU A 63 -3.65 71.32 16.65
CA GLU A 63 -3.46 70.03 15.94
C GLU A 63 -3.07 68.83 16.83
N LYS A 64 -2.42 69.09 17.97
CA LYS A 64 -1.99 68.06 18.93
C LYS A 64 -3.16 67.43 19.70
N GLN A 65 -4.29 68.11 19.87
CA GLN A 65 -5.42 67.60 20.67
C GLN A 65 -6.35 66.68 19.86
N MET A 66 -6.42 66.83 18.53
CA MET A 66 -7.26 65.96 17.67
C MET A 66 -6.66 64.55 17.43
N LYS A 67 -5.33 64.36 17.57
CA LYS A 67 -4.67 63.07 17.32
C LYS A 67 -4.78 62.06 18.49
N VAL A 68 -4.91 62.53 19.72
CA VAL A 68 -4.79 61.66 20.93
C VAL A 68 -6.02 60.77 21.15
N GLU A 69 -7.21 61.18 20.75
CA GLU A 69 -8.43 60.38 20.93
C GLU A 69 -8.70 59.38 19.79
N ALA A 70 -8.26 59.70 18.56
CA ALA A 70 -8.35 58.78 17.42
C ALA A 70 -7.37 57.59 17.55
N GLU A 71 -6.18 57.80 18.12
CA GLU A 71 -5.17 56.75 18.30
C GLU A 71 -5.52 55.73 19.41
N LYS A 72 -6.21 56.15 20.47
CA LYS A 72 -6.59 55.26 21.59
C LYS A 72 -7.78 54.34 21.27
N LYS A 73 -8.73 54.77 20.42
CA LYS A 73 -9.85 53.92 19.96
C LYS A 73 -9.43 52.90 18.89
N ASN A 74 -8.46 53.23 18.03
CA ASN A 74 -7.96 52.30 17.01
C ASN A 74 -7.09 51.17 17.59
N LYS A 75 -6.18 51.45 18.55
CA LYS A 75 -5.34 50.40 19.17
C LYS A 75 -6.14 49.30 19.89
N LYS A 76 -7.25 49.64 20.57
CA LYS A 76 -8.12 48.65 21.25
C LYS A 76 -8.98 47.81 20.29
N LYS A 77 -9.38 48.35 19.13
CA LYS A 77 -10.11 47.59 18.09
C LYS A 77 -9.17 46.67 17.30
N VAL A 78 -7.99 47.14 16.92
CA VAL A 78 -6.98 46.34 16.19
C VAL A 78 -6.43 45.20 17.07
N LEU A 79 -6.22 45.42 18.37
CA LEU A 79 -5.80 44.37 19.31
C LEU A 79 -6.86 43.26 19.49
N LYS A 80 -8.15 43.62 19.61
CA LYS A 80 -9.24 42.64 19.72
C LYS A 80 -9.44 41.84 18.43
N ILE A 81 -9.27 42.47 17.26
CA ILE A 81 -9.35 41.79 15.95
C ILE A 81 -8.14 40.84 15.77
N GLY A 82 -6.93 41.26 16.16
CA GLY A 82 -5.73 40.42 16.09
C GLY A 82 -5.76 39.19 17.02
N ILE A 83 -6.33 39.31 18.22
CA ILE A 83 -6.51 38.17 19.12
C ILE A 83 -7.53 37.16 18.56
N LEU A 84 -8.61 37.66 17.96
CA LEU A 84 -9.65 36.81 17.36
C LEU A 84 -9.12 36.03 16.13
N THR A 85 -8.31 36.66 15.27
CA THR A 85 -7.71 35.98 14.12
C THR A 85 -6.68 34.92 14.55
N ILE A 86 -5.89 35.20 15.59
CA ILE A 86 -4.96 34.20 16.18
C ILE A 86 -5.74 33.02 16.78
N ALA A 87 -6.84 33.27 17.50
CA ALA A 87 -7.67 32.21 18.07
C ALA A 87 -8.30 31.32 16.98
N ILE A 88 -8.80 31.91 15.89
CA ILE A 88 -9.38 31.17 14.76
C ILE A 88 -8.31 30.35 14.03
N THR A 89 -7.14 30.92 13.78
CA THR A 89 -6.05 30.19 13.12
C THR A 89 -5.55 29.01 13.95
N LEU A 90 -5.41 29.18 15.28
CA LEU A 90 -5.07 28.09 16.19
C LEU A 90 -6.14 26.99 16.20
N ALA A 91 -7.43 27.36 16.20
CA ALA A 91 -8.52 26.39 16.14
C ALA A 91 -8.51 25.57 14.84
N LEU A 92 -8.23 26.20 13.70
CA LEU A 92 -8.09 25.53 12.40
C LEU A 92 -6.90 24.56 12.36
N ILE A 93 -5.76 24.95 12.97
CA ILE A 93 -4.58 24.08 13.10
C ILE A 93 -4.94 22.84 13.94
N CYS A 94 -5.62 23.01 15.07
CA CYS A 94 -6.06 21.90 15.91
C CYS A 94 -6.99 20.93 15.15
N ILE A 95 -7.97 21.46 14.39
CA ILE A 95 -8.86 20.63 13.56
C ILE A 95 -8.06 19.86 12.51
N PHE A 96 -7.11 20.52 11.83
CA PHE A 96 -6.27 19.87 10.82
C PHE A 96 -5.42 18.74 11.40
N VAL A 97 -4.82 18.93 12.58
CA VAL A 97 -4.04 17.88 13.28
C VAL A 97 -4.93 16.69 13.63
N VAL A 98 -6.12 16.93 14.19
CA VAL A 98 -7.07 15.85 14.55
C VAL A 98 -7.55 15.09 13.31
N VAL A 99 -7.85 15.79 12.21
CA VAL A 99 -8.25 15.15 10.94
C VAL A 99 -7.11 14.29 10.39
N ARG A 100 -5.87 14.81 10.41
CA ARG A 100 -4.69 14.07 9.92
C ARG A 100 -4.39 12.83 10.76
N ASP A 101 -4.47 12.92 12.08
CA ASP A 101 -4.26 11.77 12.97
C ASP A 101 -5.35 10.71 12.80
N ASN A 102 -6.62 11.12 12.62
CA ASN A 102 -7.71 10.18 12.35
C ASN A 102 -7.59 9.52 10.96
N GLN A 103 -7.12 10.27 9.94
CA GLN A 103 -6.82 9.71 8.61
C GLN A 103 -5.69 8.69 8.69
N LYS A 104 -4.61 9.00 9.42
CA LYS A 104 -3.48 8.10 9.63
C LYS A 104 -3.90 6.80 10.33
N LYS A 105 -4.68 6.90 11.41
CA LYS A 105 -5.20 5.71 12.13
C LYS A 105 -6.08 4.83 11.24
N LYS A 106 -6.95 5.42 10.41
CA LYS A 106 -7.76 4.65 9.46
C LYS A 106 -6.91 3.94 8.41
N ALA A 107 -5.86 4.59 7.92
CA ALA A 107 -4.93 3.98 6.96
C ALA A 107 -4.14 2.82 7.60
N GLU A 108 -3.68 2.98 8.85
CA GLU A 108 -3.01 1.93 9.61
C GLU A 108 -3.94 0.73 9.86
N GLN A 109 -5.18 0.97 10.30
CA GLN A 109 -6.18 -0.08 10.50
C GLN A 109 -6.52 -0.83 9.21
N LEU A 110 -6.68 -0.11 8.09
CA LEU A 110 -6.93 -0.74 6.80
C LEU A 110 -5.74 -1.58 6.34
N ALA A 111 -4.51 -1.11 6.55
CA ALA A 111 -3.30 -1.87 6.22
C ALA A 111 -3.16 -3.12 7.09
N GLU A 112 -3.50 -3.04 8.38
CA GLU A 112 -3.52 -4.17 9.31
C GLU A 112 -4.59 -5.20 8.92
N GLU A 113 -5.81 -4.76 8.58
CA GLU A 113 -6.88 -5.63 8.11
C GLU A 113 -6.52 -6.33 6.79
N GLN A 114 -5.90 -5.59 5.85
CA GLN A 114 -5.40 -6.16 4.60
C GLN A 114 -4.26 -7.16 4.81
N ALA A 115 -3.33 -6.87 5.72
CA ALA A 115 -2.24 -7.79 6.06
C ALA A 115 -2.78 -9.07 6.73
N LEU A 116 -3.75 -8.92 7.64
CA LEU A 116 -4.43 -10.04 8.28
C LEU A 116 -5.19 -10.89 7.26
N GLN A 117 -5.89 -10.27 6.31
CA GLN A 117 -6.60 -10.99 5.26
C GLN A 117 -5.63 -11.74 4.35
N LEU A 118 -4.55 -11.08 3.91
CA LEU A 118 -3.51 -11.71 3.09
C LEU A 118 -2.89 -12.93 3.81
N SER A 119 -2.67 -12.82 5.12
CA SER A 119 -2.18 -13.94 5.92
C SER A 119 -3.16 -15.11 5.97
N LYS A 120 -4.46 -14.84 6.18
CA LYS A 120 -5.50 -15.88 6.18
C LYS A 120 -5.60 -16.58 4.83
N ASP A 121 -5.66 -15.80 3.76
CA ASP A 121 -5.71 -16.33 2.39
C ASP A 121 -4.47 -17.19 2.10
N TYR A 122 -3.30 -16.77 2.60
CA TYR A 122 -2.08 -17.56 2.50
C TYR A 122 -2.18 -18.90 3.26
N ALA A 123 -2.66 -18.89 4.49
CA ALA A 123 -2.82 -20.09 5.31
C ALA A 123 -3.82 -21.09 4.70
N GLU A 124 -4.93 -20.59 4.14
CA GLU A 124 -5.91 -21.42 3.43
C GLU A 124 -5.31 -22.05 2.18
N ASN A 125 -4.57 -21.27 1.37
CA ASN A 125 -3.89 -21.77 0.18
C ASN A 125 -2.78 -22.77 0.52
N LEU A 126 -2.03 -22.54 1.60
CA LEU A 126 -1.03 -23.45 2.13
C LEU A 126 -1.68 -24.80 2.49
N SER A 127 -2.77 -24.76 3.28
CA SER A 127 -3.51 -25.96 3.70
C SER A 127 -4.07 -26.72 2.50
N SER A 128 -4.70 -26.02 1.57
CA SER A 128 -5.19 -26.59 0.31
C SER A 128 -4.07 -27.27 -0.49
N THR A 129 -2.89 -26.65 -0.57
CA THR A 129 -1.73 -27.19 -1.29
C THR A 129 -1.21 -28.48 -0.64
N VAL A 130 -1.16 -28.53 0.69
CA VAL A 130 -0.81 -29.76 1.41
C VAL A 130 -1.82 -30.88 1.13
N LEU A 131 -3.12 -30.57 1.18
CA LEU A 131 -4.19 -31.56 0.93
C LEU A 131 -4.15 -32.10 -0.51
N VAL A 132 -3.90 -31.24 -1.50
CA VAL A 132 -3.77 -31.66 -2.90
C VAL A 132 -2.53 -32.56 -3.10
N MET A 133 -1.41 -32.22 -2.45
CA MET A 133 -0.19 -33.05 -2.50
C MET A 133 -0.37 -34.40 -1.84
N ILE A 134 -0.93 -34.47 -0.62
CA ILE A 134 -1.11 -35.76 0.06
C ILE A 134 -2.11 -36.66 -0.67
N SER A 135 -3.15 -36.08 -1.29
CA SER A 135 -4.05 -36.83 -2.17
C SER A 135 -3.30 -37.42 -3.38
N GLY A 136 -2.48 -36.61 -4.05
CA GLY A 136 -1.68 -37.08 -5.19
C GLY A 136 -0.62 -38.11 -4.79
N ALA A 137 -0.03 -37.96 -3.60
CA ALA A 137 0.90 -38.93 -3.05
C ALA A 137 0.21 -40.28 -2.75
N ALA A 138 -0.99 -40.27 -2.18
CA ALA A 138 -1.77 -41.49 -1.93
C ALA A 138 -2.15 -42.22 -3.23
N ASP A 139 -2.41 -41.49 -4.31
CA ASP A 139 -2.66 -42.09 -5.63
C ASP A 139 -1.37 -42.67 -6.24
N ALA A 140 -0.24 -41.97 -6.08
CA ALA A 140 1.06 -42.48 -6.47
C ALA A 140 1.49 -43.70 -5.67
N GLU A 141 1.23 -43.74 -4.36
CA GLU A 141 1.50 -44.89 -3.49
C GLU A 141 0.78 -46.14 -4.03
N LYS A 142 -0.53 -46.04 -4.30
CA LYS A 142 -1.32 -47.15 -4.87
C LYS A 142 -0.79 -47.61 -6.22
N ALA A 143 -0.46 -46.67 -7.10
CA ALA A 143 0.06 -46.99 -8.43
C ALA A 143 1.47 -47.61 -8.36
N GLY A 144 2.35 -47.10 -7.50
CA GLY A 144 3.69 -47.65 -7.29
C GLY A 144 3.68 -49.03 -6.66
N ASN A 145 2.78 -49.28 -5.70
CA ASN A 145 2.54 -50.62 -5.15
C ASN A 145 2.10 -51.59 -6.27
N LEU A 146 1.18 -51.20 -7.14
CA LEU A 146 0.76 -52.06 -8.26
C LEU A 146 1.90 -52.34 -9.24
N ILE A 147 2.74 -51.34 -9.57
CA ILE A 147 3.94 -51.54 -10.41
C ILE A 147 4.88 -52.55 -9.77
N ARG A 148 5.18 -52.38 -8.47
CA ARG A 148 6.04 -53.29 -7.71
C ARG A 148 5.49 -54.70 -7.72
N ASP A 149 4.19 -54.85 -7.45
CA ASP A 149 3.56 -56.16 -7.30
C ASP A 149 3.50 -56.88 -8.65
N VAL A 150 3.10 -56.23 -9.75
CA VAL A 150 3.15 -56.83 -11.11
C VAL A 150 4.57 -57.28 -11.46
N TRP A 151 5.58 -56.47 -11.14
CA TRP A 151 6.98 -56.80 -11.41
C TRP A 151 7.45 -58.00 -10.58
N SER A 152 7.14 -58.00 -9.28
CA SER A 152 7.50 -59.06 -8.34
C SER A 152 6.80 -60.38 -8.66
N ASP A 153 5.49 -60.33 -8.87
CA ASP A 153 4.65 -61.51 -9.11
C ASP A 153 5.07 -62.27 -10.38
N THR A 154 5.47 -61.55 -11.44
CA THR A 154 6.03 -62.20 -12.64
C THR A 154 7.38 -62.87 -12.39
N ILE A 155 8.25 -62.26 -11.56
CA ILE A 155 9.58 -62.81 -11.27
C ILE A 155 9.51 -64.06 -10.40
N TYR A 156 8.63 -64.05 -9.40
CA TYR A 156 8.54 -65.10 -8.39
C TYR A 156 7.43 -66.13 -8.67
N ASP A 157 6.66 -65.95 -9.75
CA ASP A 157 5.52 -66.80 -10.11
C ASP A 157 4.48 -66.86 -8.97
N GLU A 158 4.23 -65.70 -8.35
CA GLU A 158 3.27 -65.57 -7.26
C GLU A 158 1.87 -65.25 -7.80
N TYR A 159 0.88 -66.04 -7.36
CA TYR A 159 -0.50 -65.75 -7.70
C TYR A 159 -1.06 -64.63 -6.82
N ASN A 160 -1.47 -63.54 -7.46
CA ASN A 160 -2.16 -62.43 -6.84
C ASN A 160 -3.34 -62.00 -7.71
N PRO A 161 -4.59 -61.99 -7.18
CA PRO A 161 -5.76 -61.69 -7.98
C PRO A 161 -5.74 -60.27 -8.57
N GLU A 162 -5.14 -59.29 -7.87
CA GLU A 162 -5.07 -57.89 -8.29
C GLU A 162 -4.13 -57.68 -9.49
N THR A 163 -3.07 -58.50 -9.60
CA THR A 163 -2.06 -58.40 -10.66
C THR A 163 -2.26 -59.45 -11.75
N SER A 164 -3.06 -60.48 -11.50
CA SER A 164 -3.26 -61.64 -12.38
C SER A 164 -3.62 -61.26 -13.82
N LYS A 165 -4.36 -60.17 -14.03
CA LYS A 165 -4.74 -59.68 -15.37
C LYS A 165 -3.55 -59.19 -16.21
N TYR A 166 -2.43 -58.86 -15.56
CA TYR A 166 -1.17 -58.41 -16.18
C TYR A 166 -0.09 -59.49 -16.20
N VAL A 167 -0.10 -60.40 -15.21
CA VAL A 167 0.94 -61.42 -15.01
C VAL A 167 0.61 -62.72 -15.78
N SER A 168 -0.67 -63.09 -15.89
CA SER A 168 -1.08 -64.40 -16.42
C SER A 168 -0.61 -64.60 -17.87
N GLY A 169 0.16 -65.66 -18.10
CA GLY A 169 0.66 -66.01 -19.43
C GLY A 169 1.98 -65.32 -19.82
N HIS A 170 2.54 -64.50 -18.93
CA HIS A 170 3.85 -63.88 -19.12
C HIS A 170 4.91 -64.56 -18.25
N SER A 171 6.11 -64.71 -18.80
CA SER A 171 7.29 -65.20 -18.08
C SER A 171 8.43 -64.18 -18.04
N ASP A 172 8.34 -63.14 -18.87
CA ASP A 172 9.21 -61.97 -18.82
C ASP A 172 8.46 -60.83 -18.12
N PHE A 173 9.07 -60.25 -17.09
CA PHE A 173 8.46 -59.15 -16.34
C PHE A 173 8.22 -57.91 -17.23
N ASN A 174 9.00 -57.73 -18.31
CA ASN A 174 8.79 -56.62 -19.23
C ASN A 174 7.45 -56.75 -19.96
N ASP A 175 7.02 -57.97 -20.29
CA ASP A 175 5.71 -58.21 -20.93
C ASP A 175 4.57 -57.88 -19.96
N SER A 176 4.70 -58.27 -18.68
CA SER A 176 3.72 -57.95 -17.64
C SER A 176 3.64 -56.46 -17.34
N LEU A 177 4.78 -55.77 -17.26
CA LEU A 177 4.81 -54.32 -17.09
C LEU A 177 4.21 -53.62 -18.31
N GLN A 178 4.53 -54.05 -19.53
CA GLN A 178 3.93 -53.51 -20.74
C GLN A 178 2.40 -53.66 -20.71
N ALA A 179 1.89 -54.84 -20.33
CA ALA A 179 0.45 -55.07 -20.17
C ALA A 179 -0.18 -54.16 -19.10
N LEU A 180 0.53 -53.84 -18.01
CA LEU A 180 0.10 -52.87 -17.01
C LEU A 180 0.04 -51.45 -17.58
N PHE A 181 1.07 -51.00 -18.30
CA PHE A 181 1.12 -49.63 -18.85
C PHE A 181 0.18 -49.42 -20.04
N ASP A 182 -0.18 -50.47 -20.78
CA ASP A 182 -1.15 -50.43 -21.87
C ASP A 182 -2.61 -50.46 -21.38
N ASP A 183 -2.86 -50.83 -20.13
CA ASP A 183 -4.19 -50.80 -19.52
C ASP A 183 -4.69 -49.36 -19.36
N SER A 184 -5.84 -49.07 -19.97
CA SER A 184 -6.38 -47.71 -20.03
C SER A 184 -6.75 -47.15 -18.66
N GLU A 185 -7.19 -48.01 -17.73
CA GLU A 185 -7.49 -47.61 -16.35
C GLU A 185 -6.21 -47.19 -15.62
N PHE A 186 -5.16 -48.01 -15.69
CA PHE A 186 -3.88 -47.68 -15.09
C PHE A 186 -3.21 -46.46 -15.73
N SER A 187 -3.22 -46.36 -17.06
CA SER A 187 -2.74 -45.19 -17.80
C SER A 187 -3.51 -43.91 -17.40
N GLY A 188 -4.82 -44.03 -17.17
CA GLY A 188 -5.65 -42.96 -16.60
C GLY A 188 -5.13 -42.47 -15.25
N LYS A 189 -4.86 -43.39 -14.31
CA LYS A 189 -4.30 -43.06 -12.99
C LYS A 189 -2.96 -42.33 -13.09
N LEU A 190 -2.08 -42.75 -14.02
CA LEU A 190 -0.80 -42.05 -14.23
C LEU A 190 -0.98 -40.63 -14.78
N ASN A 191 -1.99 -40.40 -15.63
CA ASN A 191 -2.30 -39.07 -16.13
C ASN A 191 -2.93 -38.18 -15.05
N ASP A 192 -3.74 -38.75 -14.14
CA ASP A 192 -4.28 -38.04 -13.00
C ASP A 192 -3.16 -37.59 -12.05
N ILE A 193 -2.17 -38.46 -11.79
CA ILE A 193 -0.96 -38.10 -11.02
C ILE A 193 -0.20 -36.96 -11.70
N LYS A 194 0.05 -37.04 -13.02
CA LYS A 194 0.72 -35.97 -13.78
C LYS A 194 -0.06 -34.65 -13.75
N THR A 195 -1.38 -34.72 -13.82
CA THR A 195 -2.24 -33.54 -13.74
C THR A 195 -2.16 -32.92 -12.35
N ASN A 196 -2.19 -33.74 -11.30
CA ASN A 196 -1.99 -33.32 -9.93
C ASN A 196 -0.62 -32.63 -9.75
N GLN A 197 0.46 -33.17 -10.34
CA GLN A 197 1.79 -32.52 -10.32
C GLN A 197 1.75 -31.10 -10.90
N GLU A 198 1.07 -30.88 -12.01
CA GLU A 198 0.94 -29.53 -12.60
C GLU A 198 0.04 -28.61 -11.75
N THR A 199 -1.01 -29.13 -11.12
CA THR A 199 -1.82 -28.37 -10.15
C THR A 199 -0.98 -27.92 -8.96
N VAL A 200 -0.27 -28.85 -8.31
CA VAL A 200 0.60 -28.56 -7.16
C VAL A 200 1.65 -27.53 -7.53
N LYS A 201 2.30 -27.69 -8.69
CA LYS A 201 3.29 -26.74 -9.20
C LYS A 201 2.72 -25.34 -9.43
N SER A 202 1.45 -25.21 -9.81
CA SER A 202 0.77 -23.91 -9.89
C SER A 202 0.59 -23.31 -8.50
N LEU A 203 0.05 -24.09 -7.56
CA LEU A 203 -0.18 -23.65 -6.18
C LEU A 203 1.12 -23.23 -5.47
N MET A 204 2.20 -24.00 -5.66
CA MET A 204 3.53 -23.68 -5.11
C MET A 204 4.07 -22.34 -5.63
N LYS A 205 3.73 -21.94 -6.87
CA LYS A 205 4.11 -20.62 -7.42
C LYS A 205 3.29 -19.50 -6.79
N GLU A 206 2.01 -19.72 -6.54
CA GLU A 206 1.14 -18.74 -5.90
C GLU A 206 1.55 -18.47 -4.45
N LEU A 207 2.07 -19.51 -3.77
CA LEU A 207 2.59 -19.40 -2.41
C LEU A 207 4.00 -18.79 -2.31
N THR A 208 4.58 -18.34 -3.43
CA THR A 208 5.85 -17.62 -3.41
C THR A 208 5.68 -16.28 -2.69
N ASN A 209 6.62 -15.94 -1.81
CA ASN A 209 6.60 -14.76 -0.92
C ASN A 209 5.63 -14.90 0.28
N PRO A 210 5.92 -15.80 1.23
CA PRO A 210 5.13 -15.93 2.46
C PRO A 210 5.12 -14.64 3.28
N PRO A 211 4.00 -14.32 3.97
CA PRO A 211 4.00 -13.39 5.10
C PRO A 211 5.00 -13.83 6.18
N GLU A 212 5.50 -12.88 6.99
CA GLU A 212 6.57 -13.14 7.97
C GLU A 212 6.25 -14.35 8.87
N GLU A 213 5.02 -14.42 9.38
CA GLU A 213 4.52 -15.50 10.23
C GLU A 213 4.43 -16.89 9.55
N HIS A 214 4.38 -16.96 8.22
CA HIS A 214 4.28 -18.22 7.46
C HIS A 214 5.61 -18.67 6.83
N THR A 215 6.71 -17.98 7.12
CA THR A 215 8.02 -18.25 6.52
C THR A 215 8.51 -19.68 6.82
N GLU A 216 8.32 -20.15 8.04
CA GLU A 216 8.71 -21.50 8.46
C GLU A 216 7.80 -22.56 7.81
N ALA A 217 6.48 -22.36 7.84
CA ALA A 217 5.51 -23.24 7.20
C ALA A 217 5.79 -23.40 5.69
N TYR A 218 6.12 -22.31 4.99
CA TYR A 218 6.52 -22.38 3.58
C TYR A 218 7.85 -23.13 3.37
N SER A 219 8.77 -23.05 4.35
CA SER A 219 10.02 -23.83 4.30
C SER A 219 9.73 -25.33 4.34
N GLU A 220 8.89 -25.77 5.27
CA GLU A 220 8.49 -27.17 5.38
C GLU A 220 7.65 -27.62 4.19
N LEU A 221 6.80 -26.75 3.63
CA LEU A 221 6.02 -27.04 2.44
C LEU A 221 6.91 -27.40 1.25
N LYS A 222 8.07 -26.75 1.09
CA LYS A 222 9.02 -27.10 0.02
C LYS A 222 9.61 -28.49 0.22
N ASN A 223 9.94 -28.86 1.46
CA ASN A 223 10.44 -30.21 1.75
C ASN A 223 9.38 -31.26 1.40
N PHE A 224 8.12 -30.99 1.75
CA PHE A 224 7.00 -31.86 1.40
C PHE A 224 6.79 -31.94 -0.12
N TYR A 225 6.87 -30.81 -0.81
CA TYR A 225 6.78 -30.74 -2.27
C TYR A 225 7.88 -31.54 -2.96
N ASP A 226 9.13 -31.44 -2.49
CA ASP A 226 10.25 -32.19 -3.05
C ASP A 226 10.06 -33.71 -2.87
N ALA A 227 9.64 -34.17 -1.69
CA ALA A 227 9.34 -35.58 -1.43
C ALA A 227 8.14 -36.09 -2.24
N TYR A 228 7.08 -35.28 -2.35
CA TYR A 228 5.93 -35.55 -3.21
C TYR A 228 6.36 -35.74 -4.68
N LEU A 229 7.22 -34.84 -5.19
CA LEU A 229 7.73 -34.96 -6.55
C LEU A 229 8.60 -36.20 -6.73
N GLU A 230 9.44 -36.54 -5.76
CA GLU A 230 10.27 -37.75 -5.80
C GLU A 230 9.41 -39.01 -5.94
N LEU A 231 8.40 -39.17 -5.07
CA LEU A 231 7.48 -40.30 -5.12
C LEU A 231 6.71 -40.37 -6.45
N THR A 232 6.07 -39.26 -6.84
CA THR A 232 5.24 -39.22 -8.06
C THR A 232 6.07 -39.42 -9.34
N ASN A 233 7.32 -38.98 -9.38
CA ASN A 233 8.21 -39.20 -10.52
C ASN A 233 8.66 -40.66 -10.65
N LEU A 234 8.89 -41.36 -9.53
CA LEU A 234 9.21 -42.79 -9.57
C LEU A 234 8.08 -43.61 -10.20
N VAL A 235 6.84 -43.23 -9.94
CA VAL A 235 5.65 -43.95 -10.41
C VAL A 235 5.30 -43.60 -11.85
N THR A 236 5.44 -42.33 -12.24
CA THR A 236 5.12 -41.86 -13.60
C THR A 236 6.23 -42.14 -14.61
N ASN A 237 7.44 -42.44 -14.14
CA ASN A 237 8.59 -42.82 -14.95
C ASN A 237 9.46 -43.85 -14.21
N PRO A 238 8.96 -45.08 -14.01
CA PRO A 238 9.69 -46.11 -13.28
C PRO A 238 10.93 -46.55 -14.05
N THR A 239 12.04 -46.71 -13.32
CA THR A 239 13.33 -47.11 -13.91
C THR A 239 14.10 -48.01 -12.94
N GLY A 240 15.12 -48.69 -13.47
CA GLY A 240 16.01 -49.55 -12.70
C GLY A 240 15.54 -51.01 -12.66
N SER A 241 15.86 -51.69 -11.55
CA SER A 241 15.45 -53.06 -11.25
C SER A 241 14.32 -53.09 -10.22
N LEU A 242 13.63 -54.23 -10.07
CA LEU A 242 12.66 -54.45 -8.99
C LEU A 242 13.20 -53.99 -7.62
N GLN A 243 14.43 -54.37 -7.28
CA GLN A 243 15.05 -54.03 -5.99
C GLN A 243 15.25 -52.53 -5.83
N THR A 244 15.85 -51.87 -6.83
CA THR A 244 16.15 -50.44 -6.76
C THR A 244 14.88 -49.59 -6.81
N PHE A 245 13.90 -49.99 -7.63
CA PHE A 245 12.59 -49.35 -7.69
C PHE A 245 11.89 -49.45 -6.34
N THR A 246 11.79 -50.67 -5.78
CA THR A 246 11.12 -50.91 -4.49
C THR A 246 11.76 -50.11 -3.36
N ASN A 247 13.10 -50.11 -3.29
CA ASN A 247 13.81 -49.38 -2.23
C ASN A 247 13.57 -47.87 -2.37
N ASN A 248 13.79 -47.30 -3.56
CA ASN A 248 13.60 -45.87 -3.78
C ASN A 248 12.15 -45.45 -3.57
N PHE A 249 11.19 -46.28 -4.00
CA PHE A 249 9.76 -46.04 -3.81
C PHE A 249 9.39 -46.02 -2.33
N ASN A 250 9.83 -47.02 -1.55
CA ASN A 250 9.55 -47.07 -0.11
C ASN A 250 10.22 -45.90 0.65
N ASP A 251 11.44 -45.51 0.25
CA ASP A 251 12.15 -44.38 0.84
C ASP A 251 11.42 -43.07 0.56
N ALA A 252 10.98 -42.85 -0.69
CA ALA A 252 10.22 -41.67 -1.10
C ALA A 252 8.84 -41.61 -0.42
N ASP A 253 8.13 -42.74 -0.34
CA ASP A 253 6.85 -42.86 0.35
C ASP A 253 6.97 -42.52 1.85
N THR A 254 7.99 -43.07 2.51
CA THR A 254 8.32 -42.73 3.91
C THR A 254 8.64 -41.24 4.07
N ALA A 255 9.36 -40.65 3.11
CA ALA A 255 9.68 -39.23 3.14
C ALA A 255 8.44 -38.33 3.01
N VAL A 256 7.48 -38.70 2.16
CA VAL A 256 6.18 -38.01 2.04
C VAL A 256 5.47 -37.98 3.39
N VAL A 257 5.34 -39.12 4.07
CA VAL A 257 4.68 -39.19 5.38
C VAL A 257 5.38 -38.30 6.41
N LYS A 258 6.72 -38.38 6.49
CA LYS A 258 7.53 -37.57 7.39
C LYS A 258 7.27 -36.06 7.19
N TYR A 259 7.28 -35.57 5.96
CA TYR A 259 7.09 -34.15 5.69
C TYR A 259 5.63 -33.70 5.76
N TYR A 260 4.68 -34.60 5.49
CA TYR A 260 3.27 -34.34 5.78
C TYR A 260 3.03 -34.17 7.29
N GLU A 261 3.61 -35.04 8.12
CA GLU A 261 3.54 -34.90 9.58
C GLU A 261 4.15 -33.58 10.06
N ALA A 262 5.27 -33.14 9.47
CA ALA A 262 5.84 -31.82 9.76
C ALA A 262 4.87 -30.68 9.36
N MET A 263 4.20 -30.80 8.21
CA MET A 263 3.19 -29.84 7.78
C MET A 263 1.93 -29.83 8.64
N SER A 264 1.57 -30.95 9.28
CA SER A 264 0.38 -31.07 10.13
C SER A 264 0.35 -30.10 11.30
N ILE A 265 1.50 -29.55 11.69
CA ILE A 265 1.63 -28.55 12.76
C ILE A 265 1.13 -27.16 12.29
N TYR A 266 1.13 -26.91 10.99
CA TYR A 266 0.82 -25.62 10.37
C TYR A 266 -0.55 -25.56 9.69
N ILE A 267 -1.23 -26.70 9.55
CA ILE A 267 -2.53 -26.82 8.87
C ILE A 267 -3.57 -27.31 9.88
N GLU A 268 -4.78 -26.77 9.81
CA GLU A 268 -5.93 -27.19 10.64
C GLU A 268 -6.74 -28.34 10.03
#